data_AF-A0A5S9M5K9-F1
#
_entry.id   AF-A0A5S9M5K9-F1
#
_cell.length_a   1.000
_cell.length_b   1.000
_cell.length_c   1.000
_cell.angle_alpha   90.00
_cell.angle_beta   90.00
_cell.angle_gamma   90.00
#
_symmetry.space_group_name_H-M   'P 1'
#
loop_
_entity.id
_entity.type
_entity.pdbx_description
1 polymer ?
#
loop_
_entity_poly.entity_id
_entity_poly.type
_entity_poly.pdbx_seq_one_letter_code
_entity_poly.pdbx_strand_id
1 'polypeptide(L)'
;MQKTAGKKGADVKFEQMNTLIGTSKMKQTLIAVVDTGVDSRLTDLNGTVRTDLGANLIGRNKDAIDDNGHGTHVAGIIAAKSDNHYSMAGLNQHTGIIPVKVLDAYGFGDTEHIALGIKHAVDKGAKVINMSLGGYYSRVIEYAMNYAAQKKCTSRRGKWK
;
A
#
# COMPACT_ATOMS: atom_id res chain seq x y z
N MET A 1 21.84 -7.57 13.18
CA MET A 1 21.82 -6.34 12.37
C MET A 1 22.82 -6.47 11.24
N GLN A 2 22.36 -6.46 10.01
CA GLN A 2 23.21 -6.54 8.81
C GLN A 2 24.02 -5.24 8.72
N LYS A 3 25.36 -5.33 8.74
CA LYS A 3 26.22 -4.14 8.58
C LYS A 3 26.17 -3.69 7.12
N THR A 4 25.40 -2.64 6.84
CA THR A 4 25.43 -1.94 5.56
C THR A 4 26.53 -0.87 5.57
N ALA A 5 27.22 -0.65 4.45
CA ALA A 5 28.25 0.40 4.31
C ALA A 5 27.70 1.85 4.28
N GLY A 6 26.49 2.07 4.81
CA GLY A 6 25.76 3.33 4.72
C GLY A 6 26.22 4.40 5.72
N LYS A 7 25.79 5.64 5.48
CA LYS A 7 26.03 6.77 6.39
C LYS A 7 25.17 6.63 7.64
N LYS A 8 25.80 6.67 8.82
CA LYS A 8 25.09 6.65 10.12
C LYS A 8 24.00 7.73 10.17
N GLY A 9 22.79 7.33 10.54
CA GLY A 9 21.66 8.24 10.70
C GLY A 9 20.95 8.63 9.40
N ALA A 10 21.31 8.06 8.25
CA ALA A 10 20.57 8.21 7.00
C ALA A 10 19.38 7.24 6.95
N ASP A 11 18.40 7.45 7.82
CA ASP A 11 17.21 6.62 7.99
C ASP A 11 15.97 7.50 8.23
N VAL A 12 14.79 6.89 8.12
CA VAL A 12 13.48 7.53 8.33
C VAL A 12 13.14 7.73 9.81
N LYS A 13 14.10 7.55 10.73
CA LYS A 13 13.93 7.73 12.18
C LYS A 13 12.83 6.86 12.79
N PHE A 14 12.70 5.61 12.34
CA PHE A 14 11.67 4.65 12.78
C PHE A 14 11.52 4.55 14.31
N GLU A 15 12.63 4.40 15.04
CA GLU A 15 12.61 4.28 16.51
C GLU A 15 12.08 5.54 17.21
N GLN A 16 12.42 6.70 16.69
CA GLN A 16 11.94 7.98 17.24
C GLN A 16 10.45 8.15 16.95
N MET A 17 10.01 7.80 15.73
CA MET A 17 8.60 7.78 15.37
C MET A 17 7.80 6.84 16.28
N ASN A 18 8.27 5.61 16.50
CA ASN A 18 7.61 4.63 17.38
C ASN A 18 7.51 5.13 18.82
N THR A 19 8.56 5.79 19.32
CA THR A 19 8.53 6.42 20.65
C THR A 19 7.46 7.50 20.74
N LEU A 20 7.29 8.32 19.70
CA LEU A 20 6.29 9.39 19.66
C LEU A 20 4.85 8.84 19.59
N ILE A 21 4.61 7.80 18.80
CA ILE A 21 3.26 7.26 18.57
C ILE A 21 2.85 6.20 19.62
N GLY A 22 3.79 5.57 20.32
CA GLY A 22 3.53 4.48 21.26
C GLY A 22 2.65 4.84 22.46
N THR A 23 2.47 6.13 22.74
CA THR A 23 1.57 6.64 23.80
C THR A 23 0.17 7.00 23.29
N SER A 24 -0.05 6.94 21.97
CA SER A 24 -1.28 7.42 21.32
C SER A 24 -2.18 6.27 20.88
N LYS A 25 -3.50 6.39 21.10
CA LYS A 25 -4.48 5.46 20.54
C LYS A 25 -4.70 5.74 19.06
N MET A 26 -4.01 4.99 18.20
CA MET A 26 -4.11 5.15 16.74
C MET A 26 -5.27 4.34 16.17
N LYS A 27 -6.08 4.97 15.30
CA LYS A 27 -7.12 4.27 14.52
C LYS A 27 -6.50 3.50 13.36
N GLN A 28 -7.05 2.34 13.04
CA GLN A 28 -6.62 1.58 11.86
C GLN A 28 -6.80 2.42 10.60
N THR A 29 -5.74 2.54 9.80
CA THR A 29 -5.77 3.24 8.51
C THR A 29 -5.72 2.24 7.37
N LEU A 30 -6.70 2.30 6.46
CA LEU A 30 -6.69 1.48 5.25
C LEU A 30 -5.77 2.11 4.20
N ILE A 31 -4.80 1.32 3.72
CA ILE A 31 -3.86 1.70 2.68
C ILE A 31 -4.05 0.74 1.52
N ALA A 32 -4.34 1.25 0.33
CA ALA A 32 -4.38 0.41 -0.87
C ALA A 32 -2.98 0.28 -1.48
N VAL A 33 -2.61 -0.94 -1.86
CA VAL A 33 -1.44 -1.22 -2.68
C VAL A 33 -1.94 -1.56 -4.07
N VAL A 34 -1.81 -0.60 -4.99
CA VAL A 34 -2.22 -0.72 -6.40
C VAL A 34 -0.99 -1.14 -7.19
N ASP A 35 -0.84 -2.45 -7.43
CA ASP A 35 0.43 -3.07 -7.85
C ASP A 35 0.19 -4.47 -8.49
N THR A 36 1.12 -5.42 -8.35
CA THR A 36 1.01 -6.82 -8.83
C THR A 36 0.12 -7.72 -7.97
N GLY A 37 -0.48 -7.19 -6.90
CA GLY A 37 -1.21 -7.96 -5.88
C GLY A 37 -0.44 -7.99 -4.55
N VAL A 38 -0.96 -8.73 -3.57
CA VAL A 38 -0.27 -8.96 -2.29
C VAL A 38 -0.51 -10.39 -1.82
N ASP A 39 0.55 -11.12 -1.47
CA ASP A 39 0.42 -12.45 -0.88
C ASP A 39 0.04 -12.35 0.62
N SER A 40 -1.26 -12.50 0.89
CA SER A 40 -1.81 -12.48 2.25
C SER A 40 -1.51 -13.76 3.05
N ARG A 41 -0.94 -14.80 2.44
CA ARG A 41 -0.65 -16.08 3.11
C ARG A 41 0.66 -16.02 3.90
N LEU A 42 1.51 -15.03 3.63
CA LEU A 42 2.76 -14.82 4.37
C LEU A 42 2.48 -14.46 5.83
N THR A 43 3.27 -15.05 6.74
CA THR A 43 3.11 -14.86 8.20
C THR A 43 3.08 -13.39 8.62
N ASP A 44 3.91 -12.56 7.99
CA ASP A 44 4.02 -11.12 8.26
C ASP A 44 2.84 -10.29 7.75
N LEU A 45 2.07 -10.81 6.81
CA LEU A 45 0.99 -10.08 6.14
C LEU A 45 -0.41 -10.66 6.41
N ASN A 46 -0.49 -11.91 6.88
CA ASN A 46 -1.75 -12.56 7.23
C ASN A 46 -2.51 -11.76 8.30
N GLY A 47 -3.78 -11.47 8.07
CA GLY A 47 -4.63 -10.68 8.98
C GLY A 47 -4.43 -9.16 8.85
N THR A 48 -3.33 -8.70 8.25
CA THR A 48 -3.11 -7.30 7.88
C THR A 48 -3.70 -7.00 6.50
N VAL A 49 -3.58 -7.95 5.57
CA VAL A 49 -4.12 -7.83 4.21
C VAL A 49 -5.63 -8.14 4.22
N ARG A 50 -6.41 -7.16 3.76
CA ARG A 50 -7.87 -7.16 3.67
C ARG A 50 -8.32 -7.68 2.30
N THR A 51 -8.19 -8.99 2.10
CA THR A 51 -8.61 -9.66 0.85
C THR A 51 -10.10 -9.51 0.57
N ASP A 52 -10.93 -9.30 1.60
CA ASP A 52 -12.36 -8.99 1.48
C ASP A 52 -12.63 -7.64 0.78
N LEU A 53 -11.65 -6.72 0.79
CA LEU A 53 -11.70 -5.44 0.10
C LEU A 53 -10.90 -5.44 -1.21
N GLY A 54 -10.15 -6.51 -1.48
CA GLY A 54 -9.24 -6.60 -2.61
C GLY A 54 -9.91 -6.76 -3.96
N ALA A 55 -9.15 -6.55 -5.03
CA ALA A 55 -9.58 -6.82 -6.39
C ALA A 55 -8.41 -7.09 -7.33
N ASN A 56 -8.62 -7.98 -8.30
CA ASN A 56 -7.74 -8.21 -9.43
C ASN A 56 -8.42 -7.74 -10.70
N LEU A 57 -7.90 -6.63 -11.22
CA LEU A 57 -8.52 -5.90 -12.31
C LEU A 57 -8.16 -6.53 -13.65
N ILE A 58 -6.99 -7.16 -13.75
CA ILE A 58 -6.54 -7.92 -14.92
C ILE A 58 -7.38 -9.19 -15.10
N GLY A 59 -7.51 -9.97 -14.03
CA GLY A 59 -8.30 -11.21 -14.00
C GLY A 59 -9.81 -11.00 -13.82
N ARG A 60 -10.24 -9.74 -13.65
CA ARG A 60 -11.64 -9.32 -13.42
C ARG A 60 -12.35 -10.11 -12.31
N ASN A 61 -11.66 -10.29 -11.20
CA ASN A 61 -12.15 -11.05 -10.05
C ASN A 61 -11.65 -10.42 -8.73
N LYS A 62 -11.90 -11.10 -7.61
CA LYS A 62 -11.49 -10.60 -6.27
C LYS A 62 -10.14 -11.15 -5.79
N ASP A 63 -9.56 -12.08 -6.53
CA ASP A 63 -8.31 -12.74 -6.16
C ASP A 63 -7.10 -11.89 -6.54
N ALA A 64 -6.70 -11.02 -5.61
CA ALA A 64 -5.57 -10.10 -5.73
C ALA A 64 -4.27 -10.68 -5.15
N ILE A 65 -4.12 -12.01 -5.16
CA ILE A 65 -2.86 -12.67 -4.79
C ILE A 65 -1.74 -12.22 -5.73
N ASP A 66 -0.54 -12.03 -5.18
CA ASP A 66 0.64 -11.64 -5.95
C ASP A 66 1.28 -12.86 -6.60
N ASP A 67 1.56 -12.74 -7.89
CA ASP A 67 2.24 -13.73 -8.73
C ASP A 67 3.55 -13.19 -9.33
N ASN A 68 3.96 -11.98 -8.92
CA ASN A 68 5.22 -11.34 -9.30
C ASN A 68 6.16 -11.15 -8.10
N GLY A 69 5.63 -10.61 -6.99
CA GLY A 69 6.35 -10.32 -5.75
C GLY A 69 6.56 -8.84 -5.44
N HIS A 70 6.46 -7.95 -6.43
CA HIS A 70 6.69 -6.51 -6.24
C HIS A 70 5.68 -5.88 -5.27
N GLY A 71 4.38 -6.11 -5.46
CA GLY A 71 3.34 -5.59 -4.58
C GLY A 71 3.42 -6.15 -3.16
N THR A 72 3.79 -7.42 -3.00
CA THR A 72 4.03 -8.04 -1.69
C THR A 72 5.21 -7.41 -0.97
N HIS A 73 6.31 -7.15 -1.67
CA HIS A 73 7.48 -6.48 -1.10
C HIS A 73 7.12 -5.07 -0.61
N VAL A 74 6.38 -4.30 -1.41
CA VAL A 74 5.88 -2.97 -1.03
C VAL A 74 4.95 -3.04 0.19
N ALA A 75 4.01 -3.99 0.22
CA ALA A 75 3.11 -4.18 1.35
C ALA A 75 3.87 -4.53 2.64
N GLY A 76 4.94 -5.32 2.54
CA GLY A 76 5.84 -5.65 3.66
C GLY A 76 6.49 -4.41 4.28
N ILE A 77 7.03 -3.50 3.46
CA ILE A 77 7.60 -2.22 3.93
C ILE A 77 6.55 -1.40 4.70
N ILE A 78 5.30 -1.40 4.24
CA ILE A 78 4.23 -0.62 4.86
C ILE A 78 3.78 -1.25 6.18
N ALA A 79 3.50 -2.57 6.19
CA ALA A 79 2.66 -3.18 7.22
C ALA A 79 3.03 -4.62 7.61
N ALA A 80 4.25 -5.10 7.31
CA ALA A 80 4.71 -6.36 7.90
C ALA A 80 4.62 -6.29 9.43
N LYS A 81 4.09 -7.35 10.05
CA LYS A 81 3.94 -7.44 11.50
C LYS A 81 5.29 -7.25 12.21
N SER A 82 5.29 -6.48 13.29
CA SER A 82 6.41 -6.44 14.23
C SER A 82 6.28 -7.54 15.29
N ASP A 83 7.39 -7.81 15.98
CA ASP A 83 7.43 -8.62 17.21
C ASP A 83 6.91 -10.07 17.10
N ASN A 84 6.82 -10.60 15.88
CA ASN A 84 6.48 -11.99 15.61
C ASN A 84 7.72 -12.90 15.44
N HIS A 85 8.92 -12.35 15.65
CA HIS A 85 10.22 -13.01 15.48
C HIS A 85 10.44 -13.65 14.10
N TYR A 86 9.74 -13.16 13.07
CA TYR A 86 9.83 -13.64 11.71
C TYR A 86 10.21 -12.48 10.78
N SER A 87 11.19 -12.70 9.91
CA SER A 87 11.59 -11.78 8.84
C SER A 87 11.76 -10.31 9.28
N MET A 88 10.86 -9.40 8.91
CA MET A 88 11.02 -7.94 9.04
C MET A 88 9.78 -7.25 9.61
N ALA A 89 9.95 -6.04 10.16
CA ALA A 89 8.85 -5.18 10.58
C ALA A 89 8.56 -4.09 9.56
N GLY A 90 7.28 -3.85 9.29
CA GLY A 90 6.79 -2.75 8.47
C GLY A 90 6.70 -1.45 9.27
N LEU A 91 6.53 -0.35 8.54
CA LEU A 91 6.52 1.00 9.10
C LEU A 91 5.32 1.27 10.02
N ASN A 92 4.14 0.71 9.74
CA ASN A 92 2.92 1.04 10.45
C ASN A 92 2.09 -0.21 10.84
N GLN A 93 2.14 -0.53 12.12
CA GLN A 93 1.44 -1.67 12.73
C GLN A 93 -0.07 -1.46 12.89
N HIS A 94 -0.59 -0.24 12.66
CA HIS A 94 -1.99 0.12 12.82
C HIS A 94 -2.65 0.38 11.45
N THR A 95 -2.41 -0.53 10.50
CA THR A 95 -2.94 -0.43 9.14
C THR A 95 -3.68 -1.69 8.70
N GLY A 96 -4.46 -1.55 7.64
CA GLY A 96 -4.94 -2.68 6.85
C GLY A 96 -4.58 -2.44 5.39
N ILE A 97 -4.07 -3.46 4.72
CA ILE A 97 -3.68 -3.39 3.31
C ILE A 97 -4.84 -3.83 2.43
N ILE A 98 -5.29 -2.98 1.51
CA ILE A 98 -6.23 -3.38 0.45
C ILE A 98 -5.40 -3.77 -0.77
N PRO A 99 -5.36 -5.06 -1.16
CA PRO A 99 -4.61 -5.49 -2.33
C PRO A 99 -5.40 -5.19 -3.61
N VAL A 100 -4.81 -4.42 -4.52
CA VAL A 100 -5.43 -4.08 -5.81
C VAL A 100 -4.46 -4.44 -6.93
N LYS A 101 -4.67 -5.60 -7.55
CA LYS A 101 -3.82 -6.10 -8.62
C LYS A 101 -4.20 -5.44 -9.95
N VAL A 102 -3.30 -4.60 -10.46
CA VAL A 102 -3.40 -3.90 -11.76
C VAL A 102 -2.21 -4.18 -12.67
N LEU A 103 -1.16 -4.86 -12.16
CA LEU A 103 0.00 -5.33 -12.91
C LEU A 103 0.04 -6.86 -12.95
N ASP A 104 0.47 -7.43 -14.06
CA ASP A 104 0.57 -8.87 -14.31
C ASP A 104 1.80 -9.51 -13.64
N ALA A 105 2.00 -10.80 -13.87
CA ALA A 105 3.12 -11.56 -13.31
C ALA A 105 4.51 -11.06 -13.78
N TYR A 106 4.56 -10.24 -14.83
CA TYR A 106 5.78 -9.63 -15.37
C TYR A 106 5.94 -8.16 -14.96
N GLY A 107 4.99 -7.62 -14.19
CA GLY A 107 5.00 -6.22 -13.74
C GLY A 107 4.41 -5.24 -14.77
N PHE A 108 3.72 -5.72 -15.80
CA PHE A 108 3.09 -4.88 -16.81
C PHE A 108 1.60 -4.68 -16.53
N GLY A 109 1.08 -3.50 -16.86
CA GLY A 109 -0.34 -3.21 -16.79
C GLY A 109 -0.69 -2.03 -17.69
N ASP A 110 -1.98 -1.89 -17.97
CA ASP A 110 -2.49 -0.79 -18.78
C ASP A 110 -3.08 0.34 -17.92
N THR A 111 -3.24 1.50 -18.55
CA THR A 111 -3.74 2.69 -17.88
C THR A 111 -5.19 2.57 -17.39
N GLU A 112 -5.98 1.67 -17.99
CA GLU A 112 -7.38 1.47 -17.62
C GLU A 112 -7.48 0.71 -16.30
N HIS A 113 -6.78 -0.43 -16.18
CA HIS A 113 -6.72 -1.20 -14.95
C HIS A 113 -6.14 -0.37 -13.79
N ILE A 114 -5.13 0.45 -14.04
CA ILE A 114 -4.56 1.36 -13.03
C ILE A 114 -5.62 2.38 -12.57
N ALA A 115 -6.31 3.05 -13.51
CA ALA A 115 -7.35 4.03 -13.19
C ALA A 115 -8.53 3.43 -12.42
N LEU A 116 -8.99 2.24 -12.84
CA LEU A 116 -10.02 1.49 -12.14
C LEU A 116 -9.54 1.03 -10.75
N GLY A 117 -8.27 0.65 -10.61
CA GLY A 117 -7.67 0.29 -9.33
C GLY A 117 -7.64 1.45 -8.33
N ILE A 118 -7.28 2.65 -8.79
CA ILE A 118 -7.36 3.88 -7.98
C ILE A 118 -8.80 4.13 -7.53
N LYS A 119 -9.76 4.05 -8.45
CA LYS A 119 -11.17 4.24 -8.11
C LYS A 119 -11.64 3.20 -7.09
N HIS A 120 -11.33 1.92 -7.31
CA HIS A 120 -11.68 0.83 -6.39
C HIS A 120 -11.10 1.05 -5.00
N ALA A 121 -9.82 1.42 -4.90
CA ALA A 121 -9.18 1.73 -3.63
C ALA A 121 -9.94 2.81 -2.84
N VAL A 122 -10.29 3.91 -3.51
CA VAL A 122 -11.07 5.01 -2.91
C VAL A 122 -12.45 4.53 -2.47
N ASP A 123 -13.15 3.77 -3.33
CA ASP A 123 -14.49 3.26 -3.06
C ASP A 123 -14.51 2.25 -1.90
N LYS A 124 -13.42 1.52 -1.69
CA LYS A 124 -13.21 0.63 -0.53
C LYS A 124 -12.70 1.35 0.73
N GLY A 125 -12.65 2.68 0.69
CA GLY A 125 -12.38 3.50 1.87
C GLY A 125 -10.90 3.65 2.20
N ALA A 126 -9.99 3.33 1.25
CA ALA A 126 -8.58 3.64 1.40
C ALA A 126 -8.38 5.12 1.75
N LYS A 127 -7.45 5.39 2.67
CA LYS A 127 -7.04 6.75 3.03
C LYS A 127 -5.74 7.14 2.34
N VAL A 128 -4.93 6.16 2.00
CA VAL A 128 -3.68 6.29 1.26
C VAL A 128 -3.68 5.24 0.15
N ILE A 129 -3.17 5.62 -1.02
CA ILE A 129 -2.93 4.70 -2.14
C ILE A 129 -1.43 4.72 -2.40
N ASN A 130 -0.79 3.56 -2.33
CA ASN A 130 0.57 3.38 -2.81
C ASN A 130 0.53 2.86 -4.25
N MET A 131 1.25 3.53 -5.14
CA MET A 131 1.42 3.15 -6.54
C MET A 131 2.90 3.19 -6.86
N SER A 132 3.58 2.05 -6.70
CA SER A 132 5.00 1.91 -7.03
C SER A 132 5.17 1.58 -8.51
N LEU A 133 4.54 2.38 -9.38
CA LEU A 133 4.45 2.18 -10.81
C LEU A 133 4.65 3.50 -11.57
N GLY A 134 4.94 3.42 -12.86
CA GLY A 134 5.19 4.59 -13.70
C GLY A 134 4.82 4.34 -15.16
N GLY A 135 4.58 5.41 -15.90
CA GLY A 135 4.20 5.36 -17.31
C GLY A 135 4.03 6.75 -17.91
N TYR A 136 3.58 6.80 -19.17
CA TYR A 136 3.26 8.05 -19.86
C TYR A 136 2.01 8.72 -19.30
N TYR A 137 1.83 10.01 -19.60
CA TYR A 137 0.61 10.73 -19.25
C TYR A 137 -0.64 10.03 -19.79
N SER A 138 -1.67 9.95 -18.96
CA SER A 138 -2.99 9.45 -19.33
C SER A 138 -4.06 10.30 -18.68
N ARG A 139 -4.96 10.84 -19.52
CA ARG A 139 -6.14 11.58 -19.07
C ARG A 139 -7.05 10.73 -18.18
N VAL A 140 -7.10 9.42 -18.41
CA VAL A 140 -7.91 8.48 -17.62
C VAL A 140 -7.36 8.36 -16.19
N ILE A 141 -6.03 8.24 -16.06
CA ILE A 141 -5.36 8.22 -14.76
C ILE A 141 -5.54 9.57 -14.04
N GLU A 142 -5.40 10.69 -14.75
CA GLU A 142 -5.64 12.02 -14.19
C GLU A 142 -7.06 12.16 -13.61
N TYR A 143 -8.09 11.70 -14.32
CA TYR A 143 -9.46 11.69 -13.79
C TYR A 143 -9.59 10.85 -12.52
N ALA A 144 -8.95 9.68 -12.47
CA ALA A 144 -8.95 8.83 -11.28
C ALA A 144 -8.24 9.48 -10.09
N MET A 145 -7.13 10.19 -10.32
CA MET A 145 -6.44 10.96 -9.27
C MET A 145 -7.31 12.10 -8.75
N ASN A 146 -7.97 12.84 -9.65
CA ASN A 146 -8.90 13.90 -9.28
C ASN A 146 -10.07 13.34 -8.44
N TYR A 147 -10.59 12.17 -8.78
CA TYR A 147 -11.59 11.48 -7.98
C TYR A 147 -11.08 11.15 -6.57
N ALA A 148 -9.88 10.57 -6.46
CA ALA A 148 -9.26 10.25 -5.18
C ALA A 148 -9.08 11.50 -4.30
N ALA A 149 -8.60 12.60 -4.88
CA ALA A 149 -8.42 13.88 -4.20
C ALA A 149 -9.75 14.47 -3.70
N GLN A 150 -10.79 14.46 -4.53
CA GLN A 150 -12.13 14.91 -4.14
C GLN A 150 -12.72 14.11 -2.97
N LYS A 151 -12.43 12.80 -2.92
CA LYS A 151 -12.83 11.90 -1.83
C LYS A 151 -11.91 11.97 -0.61
N LYS A 152 -10.91 12.86 -0.62
CA LYS A 152 -9.91 13.06 0.44
C LYS A 152 -9.10 11.80 0.74
N CYS A 153 -8.95 10.93 -0.25
CA CYS A 153 -7.84 9.97 -0.24
C CYS A 153 -6.57 10.79 -0.43
N THR A 154 -5.60 10.66 0.48
CA THR A 154 -4.34 11.43 0.61
C THR A 154 -4.43 12.94 0.91
N SER A 155 -5.55 13.45 1.42
CA SER A 155 -5.66 14.87 1.85
C SER A 155 -6.09 15.00 3.31
N ARG A 156 -5.15 15.31 4.21
CA ARG A 156 -5.48 15.98 5.47
C ARG A 156 -5.74 17.44 5.12
N ARG A 157 -7.00 17.87 5.23
CA ARG A 157 -7.43 19.26 5.02
C ARG A 157 -6.89 20.16 6.15
N GLY A 158 -5.60 20.44 6.14
CA GLY A 158 -5.01 21.56 6.84
C GLY A 158 -5.22 22.79 5.97
N LYS A 159 -6.06 23.73 6.41
CA LYS A 159 -6.13 25.05 5.79
C LYS A 159 -4.74 25.67 5.89
N TRP A 160 -4.03 25.79 4.77
CA TRP A 160 -2.97 26.79 4.67
C TRP A 160 -3.70 28.14 4.67
N LYS A 161 -3.60 28.84 5.81
CA LYS A 161 -3.83 30.27 5.87
C LYS A 161 -2.57 30.96 5.37
#